data_AF-A0A438EK34-F1
#
_entry.id   AF-A0A438EK34-F1
#
_cell.length_a   1.000
_cell.length_b   1.000
_cell.length_c   1.000
_cell.angle_alpha   90.00
_cell.angle_beta   90.00
_cell.angle_gamma   90.00
#
_symmetry.space_group_name_H-M   'P 1'
#
loop_
_entity.id
_entity.type
_entity.pdbx_description
1 polymer ?
#
loop_
_entity_poly.entity_id
_entity_poly.type
_entity_poly.pdbx_seq_one_letter_code
_entity_poly.pdbx_strand_id
1 'polypeptide(L)'
;MACSTIEPPPTTTTVVQSGIAALHPDILETHILTRLDGPTLASASCADTKLHALSTQPDLWITICTSTWPSTSTPRLLHLMSSFPDGPRSFFSSSYPILHRCTNSSTNSDPSAPPVRLISAVDIYYNEKPIISKVQETETATEWFRCSPFRIDVLDPKDVVPTSIQHPGDDDTSRKLGENISLSWIVMDTTGRRAANLSSHKAVSVERHWLSGEVQLRFASILGGDKGTTELVQCGIVVTCDGSKTGEMQVTEVSLQLEDMDGVHLMGRRVW
;
A
#
# COMPACT_ATOMS: atom_id res chain seq x y z
N MET A 1 80.21 1.56 -17.76
CA MET A 1 79.08 0.63 -17.97
C MET A 1 77.96 1.08 -17.05
N ALA A 2 76.89 1.67 -17.60
CA ALA A 2 75.73 2.06 -16.83
C ALA A 2 74.64 0.99 -17.02
N CYS A 3 74.29 0.28 -15.94
CA CYS A 3 73.15 -0.63 -15.93
C CYS A 3 71.87 0.19 -16.02
N SER A 4 71.15 0.09 -17.14
CA SER A 4 69.79 0.62 -17.26
C SER A 4 68.84 -0.37 -16.59
N THR A 5 68.22 0.06 -15.49
CA THR A 5 67.12 -0.66 -14.84
C THR A 5 65.86 -0.44 -15.67
N ILE A 6 65.38 -1.48 -16.34
CA ILE A 6 64.13 -1.47 -17.08
C ILE A 6 62.99 -1.60 -16.05
N GLU A 7 62.18 -0.56 -15.93
CA GLU A 7 60.95 -0.56 -15.14
C GLU A 7 59.89 -1.40 -15.87
N PRO A 8 59.21 -2.36 -15.20
CA PRO A 8 58.19 -3.16 -15.85
C PRO A 8 56.96 -2.30 -16.18
N PRO A 9 56.26 -2.57 -17.30
CA PRO A 9 55.08 -1.80 -17.69
C PRO A 9 53.97 -1.94 -16.65
N PRO A 10 53.10 -0.92 -16.49
CA PRO A 10 51.97 -1.01 -15.58
C PRO A 10 51.06 -2.15 -16.02
N THR A 11 50.94 -3.17 -15.17
CA THR A 11 49.97 -4.24 -15.34
C THR A 11 48.58 -3.63 -15.32
N THR A 12 48.01 -3.41 -16.50
CA THR A 12 46.60 -3.04 -16.63
C THR A 12 45.83 -4.31 -16.31
N THR A 13 45.45 -4.48 -15.05
CA THR A 13 44.54 -5.55 -14.64
C THR A 13 43.19 -5.26 -15.29
N THR A 14 42.95 -5.85 -16.46
CA THR A 14 41.64 -5.86 -17.10
C THR A 14 40.73 -6.65 -16.17
N VAL A 15 39.96 -5.95 -15.34
CA VAL A 15 38.90 -6.58 -14.56
C VAL A 15 37.87 -7.06 -15.58
N VAL A 16 37.93 -8.35 -15.91
CA VAL A 16 36.90 -8.99 -16.72
C VAL A 16 35.64 -9.01 -15.87
N GLN A 17 34.79 -8.00 -16.04
CA GLN A 17 33.48 -7.98 -15.43
C GLN A 17 32.76 -9.24 -15.88
N SER A 18 32.44 -10.10 -14.92
CA SER A 18 31.74 -11.37 -15.12
C SER A 18 30.43 -11.31 -14.33
N GLY A 19 29.37 -11.91 -14.87
CA GLY A 19 28.04 -11.86 -14.25
C GLY A 19 27.26 -10.56 -14.55
N ILE A 20 26.29 -10.22 -13.70
CA ILE A 20 25.31 -9.14 -13.93
C ILE A 20 25.96 -7.75 -14.12
N ALA A 21 27.13 -7.53 -13.52
CA ALA A 21 27.88 -6.27 -13.65
C ALA A 21 28.35 -5.99 -15.08
N ALA A 22 28.54 -7.04 -15.89
CA ALA A 22 28.98 -6.96 -17.29
C ALA A 22 27.87 -6.50 -18.26
N LEU A 23 26.60 -6.54 -17.84
CA LEU A 23 25.49 -6.12 -18.68
C LEU A 23 25.49 -4.59 -18.88
N HIS A 24 25.07 -4.14 -20.05
CA HIS A 24 24.89 -2.72 -20.32
C HIS A 24 23.81 -2.12 -19.39
N PRO A 25 24.01 -0.91 -18.83
CA PRO A 25 23.02 -0.26 -17.97
C PRO A 25 21.61 -0.25 -18.56
N ASP A 26 21.46 0.06 -19.85
CA ASP A 26 20.16 0.09 -20.52
C ASP A 26 19.43 -1.26 -20.46
N ILE A 27 20.14 -2.40 -20.55
CA ILE A 27 19.53 -3.73 -20.45
C ILE A 27 19.02 -3.96 -19.02
N LEU A 28 19.84 -3.59 -18.03
CA LEU A 28 19.47 -3.68 -16.62
C LEU A 28 18.22 -2.83 -16.36
N GLU A 29 18.24 -1.57 -16.77
CA GLU A 29 17.19 -0.60 -16.51
C GLU A 29 15.88 -0.95 -17.24
N THR A 30 15.94 -1.21 -18.55
CA THR A 30 14.72 -1.32 -19.37
C THR A 30 14.13 -2.74 -19.44
N HIS A 31 14.93 -3.79 -19.24
CA HIS A 31 14.48 -5.18 -19.44
C HIS A 31 14.52 -6.04 -18.18
N ILE A 32 15.34 -5.70 -17.19
CA ILE A 32 15.51 -6.51 -15.96
C ILE A 32 14.78 -5.84 -14.79
N LEU A 33 15.16 -4.61 -14.44
CA LEU A 33 14.64 -3.92 -13.25
C LEU A 33 13.16 -3.57 -13.38
N THR A 34 12.68 -3.22 -14.58
CA THR A 34 11.26 -2.96 -14.88
C THR A 34 10.34 -4.16 -14.67
N ARG A 35 10.89 -5.37 -14.52
CA ARG A 35 10.12 -6.61 -14.31
C ARG A 35 10.10 -7.07 -12.85
N LEU A 36 10.86 -6.40 -11.97
CA LEU A 36 10.91 -6.74 -10.56
C LEU A 36 9.77 -6.05 -9.80
N ASP A 37 9.17 -6.76 -8.84
CA ASP A 37 8.27 -6.14 -7.88
C ASP A 37 9.06 -5.30 -6.86
N GLY A 38 8.37 -4.43 -6.11
CA GLY A 38 9.02 -3.52 -5.17
C GLY A 38 9.97 -4.19 -4.17
N PRO A 39 9.57 -5.29 -3.48
CA PRO A 39 10.46 -6.00 -2.57
C PRO A 39 11.68 -6.62 -3.27
N THR A 40 11.49 -7.27 -4.43
CA THR A 40 12.63 -7.87 -5.16
C THR A 40 13.58 -6.80 -5.67
N LEU A 41 13.05 -5.66 -6.13
CA LEU A 41 13.85 -4.51 -6.54
C LEU A 41 14.66 -3.93 -5.37
N ALA A 42 14.04 -3.78 -4.20
CA ALA A 42 14.72 -3.34 -2.98
C ALA A 42 15.83 -4.33 -2.59
N SER A 43 15.56 -5.63 -2.64
CA SER A 43 16.56 -6.67 -2.38
C SER A 43 17.73 -6.63 -3.37
N ALA A 44 17.43 -6.51 -4.68
CA ALA A 44 18.43 -6.38 -5.73
C ALA A 44 19.31 -5.13 -5.54
N SER A 45 18.73 -4.03 -5.06
CA SER A 45 19.47 -2.79 -4.78
C SER A 45 20.54 -2.94 -3.69
N CYS A 46 20.40 -3.93 -2.80
CA CYS A 46 21.37 -4.18 -1.73
C CYS A 46 22.55 -5.06 -2.18
N ALA A 47 22.44 -5.74 -3.33
CA ALA A 47 23.42 -6.73 -3.77
C ALA A 47 24.63 -6.09 -4.48
N ASP A 48 24.45 -4.94 -5.12
CA ASP A 48 25.48 -4.31 -5.95
C ASP A 48 25.27 -2.79 -6.08
N THR A 49 26.34 -2.02 -6.15
CA THR A 49 26.29 -0.55 -6.23
C THR A 49 25.69 -0.01 -7.54
N LYS A 50 25.89 -0.71 -8.66
CA LYS A 50 25.29 -0.37 -9.96
C LYS A 50 23.80 -0.64 -9.93
N LEU A 51 23.39 -1.79 -9.37
CA LEU A 51 21.96 -2.10 -9.17
C LEU A 51 21.32 -1.09 -8.20
N HIS A 52 21.99 -0.72 -7.12
CA HIS A 52 21.51 0.32 -6.21
C HIS A 52 21.21 1.63 -6.94
N ALA A 53 22.17 2.15 -7.72
CA ALA A 53 22.03 3.41 -8.44
C ALA A 53 20.90 3.37 -9.49
N LEU A 54 20.73 2.25 -10.20
CA LEU A 54 19.64 2.08 -11.16
C LEU A 54 18.27 1.88 -10.46
N SER A 55 18.23 1.18 -9.32
CA SER A 55 17.00 0.98 -8.55
C SER A 55 16.52 2.25 -7.85
N THR A 56 17.30 3.33 -7.80
CA THR A 56 16.88 4.61 -7.20
C THR A 56 16.05 5.51 -8.14
N GLN A 57 15.87 5.12 -9.41
CA GLN A 57 15.13 5.94 -10.37
C GLN A 57 13.65 6.12 -9.98
N PRO A 58 13.12 7.36 -9.88
CA PRO A 58 11.74 7.61 -9.45
C PRO A 58 10.68 6.93 -10.34
N ASP A 59 10.89 6.89 -11.65
CA ASP A 59 9.92 6.35 -12.63
C ASP A 59 9.67 4.85 -12.44
N LEU A 60 10.70 4.13 -12.02
CA LEU A 60 10.61 2.71 -11.69
C LEU A 60 9.67 2.50 -10.49
N TRP A 61 9.81 3.32 -9.44
CA TRP A 61 8.95 3.24 -8.26
C TRP A 61 7.54 3.76 -8.53
N ILE A 62 7.36 4.76 -9.39
CA ILE A 62 6.03 5.18 -9.86
C ILE A 62 5.32 4.02 -10.56
N THR A 63 6.02 3.35 -11.48
CA THR A 63 5.49 2.19 -12.20
C THR A 63 5.11 1.06 -11.25
N ILE A 64 5.96 0.76 -10.26
CA ILE A 64 5.69 -0.25 -9.24
C ILE A 64 4.48 0.14 -8.37
N CYS A 65 4.38 1.40 -7.94
CA CYS A 65 3.25 1.84 -7.12
C CYS A 65 1.93 1.77 -7.88
N THR A 66 1.91 2.24 -9.13
CA THR A 66 0.70 2.24 -9.97
C THR A 66 0.28 0.86 -10.44
N SER A 67 1.24 -0.07 -10.61
CA SER A 67 0.93 -1.47 -10.91
C SER A 67 0.46 -2.24 -9.66
N THR A 68 1.00 -1.92 -8.48
CA THR A 68 0.62 -2.56 -7.20
C THR A 68 -0.70 -2.01 -6.67
N TRP A 69 -0.97 -0.72 -6.90
CA TRP A 69 -2.15 0.01 -6.43
C TRP A 69 -2.68 0.91 -7.56
N PRO A 70 -3.54 0.38 -8.46
CA PRO A 70 -4.07 1.13 -9.59
C PRO A 70 -4.74 2.45 -9.21
N SER A 71 -5.31 2.55 -8.00
CA SER A 71 -5.93 3.77 -7.49
C SER A 71 -4.96 4.95 -7.36
N THR A 72 -3.64 4.68 -7.31
CA THR A 72 -2.59 5.71 -7.24
C THR A 72 -2.21 6.30 -8.60
N SER A 73 -2.75 5.78 -9.71
CA SER A 73 -2.37 6.18 -11.08
C SER A 73 -2.88 7.56 -11.52
N THR A 74 -3.60 8.28 -10.66
CA THR A 74 -4.13 9.60 -11.02
C THR A 74 -3.02 10.66 -11.01
N PRO A 75 -3.07 11.69 -11.90
CA PRO A 75 -2.04 12.72 -11.97
C PRO A 75 -1.76 13.43 -10.64
N ARG A 76 -2.81 13.63 -9.82
CA ARG A 76 -2.69 14.25 -8.50
C ARG A 76 -1.91 13.38 -7.51
N LEU A 77 -2.19 12.08 -7.50
CA LEU A 77 -1.51 11.12 -6.64
C LEU A 77 -0.05 10.92 -7.05
N LEU A 78 0.23 10.88 -8.34
CA LEU A 78 1.59 10.86 -8.88
C LEU A 78 2.40 12.07 -8.40
N HIS A 79 1.84 13.28 -8.53
CA HIS A 79 2.49 14.50 -8.03
C HIS A 79 2.69 14.48 -6.52
N LEU A 80 1.71 13.99 -5.75
CA LEU A 80 1.82 13.86 -4.30
C LEU A 80 2.96 12.90 -3.91
N MET A 81 3.03 11.71 -4.51
CA MET A 81 4.11 10.73 -4.25
C MET A 81 5.49 11.29 -4.60
N SER A 82 5.61 12.05 -5.69
CA SER A 82 6.86 12.73 -6.04
C SER A 82 7.28 13.80 -5.03
N SER A 83 6.33 14.36 -4.25
CA SER A 83 6.62 15.38 -3.24
C SER A 83 7.10 14.82 -1.89
N PHE A 84 7.07 13.51 -1.70
CA PHE A 84 7.51 12.86 -0.46
C PHE A 84 9.02 13.05 -0.26
N PRO A 85 9.53 13.07 0.99
CA PRO A 85 10.95 13.30 1.28
C PRO A 85 11.93 12.41 0.48
N ASP A 86 11.64 11.11 0.32
CA ASP A 86 12.41 10.21 -0.57
C ASP A 86 11.57 9.72 -1.77
N GLY A 87 10.64 10.56 -2.21
CA GLY A 87 9.82 10.36 -3.40
C GLY A 87 9.00 9.06 -3.39
N PRO A 88 8.69 8.51 -4.59
CA PRO A 88 7.80 7.35 -4.75
C PRO A 88 8.30 6.08 -4.05
N ARG A 89 9.63 5.93 -3.86
CA ARG A 89 10.20 4.81 -3.12
C ARG A 89 9.79 4.82 -1.65
N SER A 90 9.82 5.99 -1.00
CA SER A 90 9.35 6.11 0.40
C SER A 90 7.86 5.81 0.52
N PHE A 91 7.05 6.31 -0.42
CA PHE A 91 5.62 6.00 -0.48
C PHE A 91 5.37 4.49 -0.59
N PHE A 92 6.10 3.80 -1.48
CA PHE A 92 5.99 2.35 -1.58
C PHE A 92 6.37 1.68 -0.27
N SER A 93 7.52 2.03 0.30
CA SER A 93 8.00 1.43 1.55
C SER A 93 7.05 1.65 2.73
N SER A 94 6.36 2.78 2.80
CA SER A 94 5.44 3.09 3.88
C SER A 94 4.06 2.47 3.69
N SER A 95 3.71 2.11 2.45
CA SER A 95 2.39 1.56 2.07
C SER A 95 2.43 0.05 1.79
N TYR A 96 3.61 -0.53 1.58
CA TYR A 96 3.75 -1.96 1.34
C TYR A 96 3.40 -2.73 2.61
N PRO A 97 2.48 -3.70 2.56
CA PRO A 97 2.05 -4.45 3.72
C PRO A 97 3.18 -5.36 4.19
N ILE A 98 4.00 -4.87 5.14
CA ILE A 98 4.93 -5.70 5.89
C ILE A 98 4.19 -6.08 7.17
N LEU A 99 4.10 -7.38 7.47
CA LEU A 99 3.58 -7.93 8.75
C LEU A 99 4.48 -7.56 9.95
N HIS A 100 5.06 -6.36 9.97
CA HIS A 100 5.88 -5.86 11.05
C HIS A 100 5.12 -4.82 11.84
N ARG A 101 4.90 -5.14 13.12
CA ARG A 101 4.75 -4.18 14.21
C ARG A 101 5.57 -2.95 13.87
N CYS A 102 4.91 -1.80 13.67
CA CYS A 102 5.56 -0.53 13.35
C CYS A 102 6.68 -0.28 14.37
N THR A 103 7.92 -0.67 14.05
CA THR A 103 9.09 -0.16 14.75
C THR A 103 9.29 1.19 14.13
N ASN A 104 8.81 2.22 14.83
CA ASN A 104 8.92 3.62 14.48
C ASN A 104 10.32 3.90 13.92
N SER A 105 10.44 3.96 12.59
CA SER A 105 11.63 4.49 11.95
C SER A 105 11.69 5.95 12.37
N SER A 106 12.66 6.22 13.23
CA SER A 106 12.90 7.50 13.85
C SER A 106 13.15 8.57 12.79
N THR A 107 12.12 9.37 12.53
CA THR A 107 12.31 10.76 12.13
C THR A 107 11.81 11.61 13.28
N ASN A 108 12.69 12.44 13.84
CA ASN A 108 12.32 13.50 14.78
C ASN A 108 11.52 14.54 13.98
N SER A 109 10.28 14.22 13.64
CA SER A 109 9.32 15.20 13.21
C SER A 109 8.71 15.81 14.47
N ASP A 110 8.80 17.13 14.60
CA ASP A 110 7.95 17.90 15.50
C ASP A 110 6.49 17.44 15.32
N PRO A 111 5.63 17.55 16.35
CA PRO A 111 4.22 17.21 16.21
C PRO A 111 3.64 18.00 15.03
N SER A 112 3.47 17.30 13.91
CA SER A 112 2.93 17.89 12.69
C SER A 112 1.53 18.38 13.02
N ALA A 113 1.17 19.55 12.49
CA ALA A 113 -0.21 19.98 12.53
C ALA A 113 -1.10 18.85 11.99
N PRO A 114 -2.29 18.65 12.57
CA PRO A 114 -3.20 17.61 12.13
C PRO A 114 -3.47 17.76 10.63
N PRO A 115 -3.58 16.63 9.90
CA PRO A 115 -3.82 16.69 8.47
C PRO A 115 -5.10 17.49 8.22
N VAL A 116 -5.09 18.37 7.21
CA VAL A 116 -6.30 19.11 6.77
C VAL A 116 -7.14 18.26 5.82
N ARG A 117 -6.48 17.35 5.09
CA ARG A 117 -7.10 16.46 4.12
C ARG A 117 -6.34 15.14 4.04
N LEU A 118 -7.10 14.05 4.10
CA LEU A 118 -6.65 12.69 3.86
C LEU A 118 -7.11 12.23 2.48
N ILE A 119 -6.27 11.45 1.80
CA ILE A 119 -6.63 10.76 0.56
C ILE A 119 -6.55 9.26 0.84
N SER A 120 -7.64 8.54 0.64
CA SER A 120 -7.70 7.08 0.69
C SER A 120 -7.66 6.52 -0.73
N ALA A 121 -6.61 5.79 -1.04
CA ALA A 121 -6.46 4.99 -2.25
C ALA A 121 -6.83 3.54 -1.91
N VAL A 122 -7.92 3.05 -2.51
CA VAL A 122 -8.55 1.78 -2.15
C VAL A 122 -8.61 0.86 -3.37
N ASP A 123 -7.92 -0.26 -3.27
CA ASP A 123 -7.89 -1.30 -4.30
C ASP A 123 -8.33 -2.64 -3.69
N ILE A 124 -9.34 -3.26 -4.30
CA ILE A 124 -9.83 -4.59 -3.93
C ILE A 124 -9.57 -5.52 -5.10
N TYR A 125 -8.99 -6.68 -4.80
CA TYR A 125 -8.59 -7.69 -5.78
C TYR A 125 -9.31 -9.00 -5.50
N TYR A 126 -9.67 -9.71 -6.57
CA TYR A 126 -10.08 -11.10 -6.51
C TYR A 126 -9.21 -11.91 -7.46
N ASN A 127 -8.52 -12.94 -6.94
CA ASN A 127 -7.52 -13.71 -7.69
C ASN A 127 -6.51 -12.80 -8.41
N GLU A 128 -5.95 -11.84 -7.66
CA GLU A 128 -4.94 -10.87 -8.15
C GLU A 128 -5.43 -9.92 -9.26
N LYS A 129 -6.72 -9.92 -9.57
CA LYS A 129 -7.33 -8.99 -10.54
C LYS A 129 -8.11 -7.91 -9.80
N PRO A 130 -7.91 -6.62 -10.11
CA PRO A 130 -8.63 -5.55 -9.45
C PRO A 130 -10.12 -5.62 -9.82
N ILE A 131 -10.98 -5.62 -8.79
CA ILE A 131 -12.43 -5.51 -8.92
C ILE A 131 -12.94 -4.11 -8.54
N ILE A 132 -12.24 -3.43 -7.62
CA ILE A 132 -12.48 -2.04 -7.24
C ILE A 132 -11.14 -1.33 -7.21
N SER A 133 -11.08 -0.14 -7.78
CA SER A 133 -9.97 0.79 -7.66
C SER A 133 -10.55 2.20 -7.58
N LYS A 134 -10.54 2.79 -6.39
CA LYS A 134 -11.19 4.08 -6.10
C LYS A 134 -10.29 4.95 -5.23
N VAL A 135 -10.49 6.26 -5.36
CA VAL A 135 -9.84 7.28 -4.54
C VAL A 135 -10.93 8.07 -3.81
N GLN A 136 -10.81 8.17 -2.49
CA GLN A 136 -11.72 8.94 -1.64
C GLN A 136 -10.95 10.05 -0.93
N GLU A 137 -11.42 11.29 -1.06
CA GLU A 137 -10.88 12.41 -0.30
C GLU A 137 -11.71 12.67 0.95
N THR A 138 -11.04 12.97 2.06
CA THR A 138 -11.69 13.21 3.34
C THR A 138 -11.15 14.49 3.94
N GLU A 139 -12.02 15.47 4.16
CA GLU A 139 -11.69 16.71 4.85
C GLU A 139 -11.79 16.52 6.36
N THR A 140 -10.66 16.70 7.04
CA THR A 140 -10.49 16.39 8.46
C THR A 140 -10.60 17.62 9.37
N ALA A 141 -10.58 18.82 8.78
CA ALA A 141 -10.66 20.08 9.50
C ALA A 141 -12.09 20.49 9.91
N THR A 142 -13.12 19.87 9.33
CA THR A 142 -14.52 20.22 9.61
C THR A 142 -14.93 19.82 11.03
N GLU A 143 -15.78 20.63 11.69
CA GLU A 143 -16.33 20.29 13.00
C GLU A 143 -17.13 18.99 12.96
N TRP A 144 -17.82 18.73 11.84
CA TRP A 144 -18.55 17.48 11.63
C TRP A 144 -17.63 16.26 11.76
N PHE A 145 -16.51 16.26 11.04
CA PHE A 145 -15.52 15.18 11.12
C PHE A 145 -14.94 15.03 12.54
N ARG A 146 -14.65 16.15 13.21
CA ARG A 146 -14.03 16.15 14.55
C ARG A 146 -14.96 15.66 15.66
N CYS A 147 -16.27 15.75 15.45
CA CYS A 147 -17.30 15.36 16.41
C CYS A 147 -17.98 14.02 16.08
N SER A 148 -17.78 13.46 14.88
CA SER A 148 -18.26 12.12 14.52
C SER A 148 -17.25 11.03 14.84
N PRO A 149 -17.69 9.76 14.99
CA PRO A 149 -16.80 8.61 14.84
C PRO A 149 -16.02 8.71 13.53
N PHE A 150 -14.75 8.33 13.58
CA PHE A 150 -13.90 8.26 12.39
C PHE A 150 -14.42 7.13 11.51
N ARG A 151 -14.93 7.53 10.34
CA ARG A 151 -15.39 6.61 9.31
C ARG A 151 -15.12 7.21 7.94
N ILE A 152 -14.59 6.38 7.03
CA ILE A 152 -14.42 6.73 5.63
C ILE A 152 -15.17 5.69 4.81
N ASP A 153 -16.19 6.14 4.08
CA ASP A 153 -16.94 5.33 3.13
C ASP A 153 -16.44 5.63 1.70
N VAL A 154 -16.18 4.58 0.92
CA VAL A 154 -15.70 4.68 -0.48
C VAL A 154 -16.85 4.57 -1.48
N LEU A 155 -17.96 3.97 -1.06
CA LEU A 155 -19.18 3.83 -1.84
C LEU A 155 -20.28 4.65 -1.17
N ASP A 156 -21.04 5.39 -1.98
CA ASP A 156 -22.28 5.97 -1.49
C ASP A 156 -23.29 4.85 -1.17
N PRO A 157 -24.23 5.02 -0.22
CA PRO A 157 -25.21 3.99 0.13
C PRO A 157 -26.12 3.51 -1.01
N LYS A 158 -26.13 4.21 -2.15
CA LYS A 158 -26.88 3.87 -3.35
C LYS A 158 -25.98 3.27 -4.45
N ASP A 159 -24.68 3.36 -4.27
CA ASP A 159 -23.71 2.83 -5.22
C ASP A 159 -23.60 1.33 -5.03
N VAL A 160 -23.58 0.63 -6.16
CA VAL A 160 -23.37 -0.80 -6.19
C VAL A 160 -22.37 -1.10 -7.29
N VAL A 161 -21.30 -1.82 -6.94
CA VAL A 161 -20.26 -2.21 -7.90
C VAL A 161 -20.48 -3.66 -8.31
N PRO A 162 -20.96 -3.93 -9.54
CA PRO A 162 -21.12 -5.29 -10.01
C PRO A 162 -19.75 -5.98 -10.17
N THR A 163 -19.68 -7.26 -9.86
CA THR A 163 -18.49 -8.09 -10.06
C THR A 163 -18.83 -9.31 -10.91
N SER A 164 -17.85 -9.88 -11.61
CA SER A 164 -18.03 -11.15 -12.33
C SER A 164 -17.90 -12.38 -11.43
N ILE A 165 -17.99 -12.21 -10.12
CA ILE A 165 -17.82 -13.26 -9.12
C ILE A 165 -19.21 -13.82 -8.82
N GLN A 166 -19.36 -15.14 -8.71
CA GLN A 166 -20.63 -15.72 -8.29
C GLN A 166 -20.88 -15.44 -6.81
N HIS A 167 -22.12 -15.06 -6.48
CA HIS A 167 -22.51 -14.86 -5.10
C HIS A 167 -22.45 -16.20 -4.34
N PRO A 168 -21.76 -16.27 -3.18
CA PRO A 168 -21.59 -17.52 -2.45
C PRO A 168 -22.91 -18.04 -1.87
N GLY A 169 -23.16 -19.34 -2.05
CA GLY A 169 -24.39 -20.00 -1.63
C GLY A 169 -24.33 -20.65 -0.23
N ASP A 170 -23.12 -20.84 0.30
CA ASP A 170 -22.84 -21.54 1.55
C ASP A 170 -21.57 -21.01 2.23
N ASP A 171 -21.25 -21.51 3.41
CA ASP A 171 -20.10 -21.06 4.20
C ASP A 171 -18.76 -21.46 3.56
N ASP A 172 -18.70 -22.59 2.85
CA ASP A 172 -17.49 -23.07 2.20
C ASP A 172 -17.11 -22.18 1.00
N THR A 173 -18.08 -21.77 0.20
CA THR A 173 -17.92 -20.82 -0.91
C THR A 173 -17.59 -19.41 -0.38
N SER A 174 -18.16 -19.02 0.76
CA SER A 174 -17.83 -17.75 1.44
C SER A 174 -16.38 -17.75 1.95
N ARG A 175 -15.90 -18.85 2.54
CA ARG A 175 -14.49 -18.98 2.95
C ARG A 175 -13.54 -18.89 1.76
N LYS A 176 -13.85 -19.59 0.65
CA LYS A 176 -13.06 -19.51 -0.60
C LYS A 176 -13.04 -18.10 -1.16
N LEU A 177 -14.13 -17.34 -1.06
CA LEU A 177 -14.15 -15.93 -1.44
C LEU A 177 -13.13 -15.14 -0.59
N GLY A 178 -13.13 -15.34 0.73
CA GLY A 178 -12.17 -14.72 1.67
C GLY A 178 -10.70 -15.01 1.37
N GLU A 179 -10.38 -16.24 0.98
CA GLU A 179 -9.01 -16.66 0.64
C GLU A 179 -8.50 -15.95 -0.64
N ASN A 180 -9.40 -15.75 -1.60
CA ASN A 180 -9.09 -15.24 -2.93
C ASN A 180 -9.21 -13.71 -3.05
N ILE A 181 -9.85 -13.06 -2.08
CA ILE A 181 -9.94 -11.60 -2.02
C ILE A 181 -8.73 -11.00 -1.30
N SER A 182 -8.30 -9.83 -1.73
CA SER A 182 -7.33 -9.01 -1.01
C SER A 182 -7.67 -7.54 -1.16
N LEU A 183 -7.25 -6.74 -0.19
CA LEU A 183 -7.56 -5.33 -0.13
C LEU A 183 -6.30 -4.54 0.24
N SER A 184 -6.10 -3.41 -0.41
CA SER A 184 -5.15 -2.38 -0.01
C SER A 184 -5.91 -1.09 0.27
N TRP A 185 -5.70 -0.53 1.47
CA TRP A 185 -6.26 0.77 1.84
C TRP A 185 -5.14 1.70 2.26
N ILE A 186 -4.66 2.52 1.33
CA ILE A 186 -3.56 3.43 1.57
C ILE A 186 -4.12 4.79 1.91
N VAL A 187 -3.86 5.26 3.13
CA VAL A 187 -4.16 6.62 3.56
C VAL A 187 -2.94 7.48 3.36
N MET A 188 -3.11 8.62 2.70
CA MET A 188 -2.09 9.63 2.45
C MET A 188 -2.45 10.93 3.17
N ASP A 189 -1.51 11.41 3.97
CA ASP A 189 -1.52 12.76 4.53
C ASP A 189 -0.86 13.73 3.55
N THR A 190 -1.68 14.65 3.02
CA THR A 190 -1.24 15.68 2.09
C THR A 190 -0.37 16.77 2.73
N THR A 191 -0.48 16.97 4.05
CA THR A 191 0.24 18.00 4.81
C THR A 191 1.60 17.48 5.24
N GLY A 192 1.62 16.34 5.93
CA GLY A 192 2.83 15.67 6.39
C GLY A 192 3.59 14.91 5.30
N ARG A 193 2.98 14.69 4.11
CA ARG A 193 3.56 13.92 2.99
C ARG A 193 3.98 12.52 3.43
N ARG A 194 3.05 11.83 4.10
CA ARG A 194 3.20 10.48 4.64
C ARG A 194 2.09 9.59 4.10
N ALA A 195 2.35 8.30 4.02
CA ALA A 195 1.35 7.32 3.65
C ALA A 195 1.46 6.08 4.54
N ALA A 196 0.35 5.40 4.76
CA ALA A 196 0.30 4.12 5.45
C ALA A 196 -0.80 3.25 4.87
N ASN A 197 -0.56 1.93 4.82
CA ASN A 197 -1.60 0.97 4.48
C ASN A 197 -2.26 0.47 5.76
N LEU A 198 -3.59 0.61 5.82
CA LEU A 198 -4.41 0.30 6.99
C LEU A 198 -5.11 -1.06 6.90
N SER A 199 -4.75 -1.86 5.89
CA SER A 199 -5.35 -3.15 5.62
C SER A 199 -4.41 -4.30 6.00
N SER A 200 -5.00 -5.44 6.37
CA SER A 200 -4.27 -6.70 6.58
C SER A 200 -3.84 -7.40 5.29
N HIS A 201 -4.03 -6.79 4.12
CA HIS A 201 -3.96 -7.41 2.79
C HIS A 201 -4.99 -8.53 2.56
N LYS A 202 -5.13 -9.49 3.47
CA LYS A 202 -6.09 -10.61 3.41
C LYS A 202 -7.22 -10.41 4.42
N ALA A 203 -8.39 -10.95 4.09
CA ALA A 203 -9.54 -10.91 4.99
C ALA A 203 -9.20 -11.69 6.27
N VAL A 204 -9.51 -11.09 7.44
CA VAL A 204 -9.36 -11.72 8.75
C VAL A 204 -10.60 -12.53 9.12
N SER A 205 -11.77 -12.15 8.60
CA SER A 205 -12.99 -12.94 8.70
C SER A 205 -13.89 -12.73 7.48
N VAL A 206 -14.71 -13.74 7.21
CA VAL A 206 -15.80 -13.69 6.24
C VAL A 206 -17.04 -14.26 6.90
N GLU A 207 -18.10 -13.47 6.91
CA GLU A 207 -19.38 -13.83 7.55
C GLU A 207 -20.48 -13.72 6.51
N ARG A 208 -21.33 -14.74 6.41
CA ARG A 208 -22.51 -14.73 5.57
C ARG A 208 -23.76 -14.64 6.44
N HIS A 209 -24.59 -13.65 6.16
CA HIS A 209 -25.86 -13.49 6.86
C HIS A 209 -26.84 -14.58 6.39
N TRP A 210 -27.33 -15.38 7.33
CA TRP A 210 -28.13 -16.58 7.05
C TRP A 210 -29.46 -16.30 6.33
N LEU A 211 -30.05 -15.10 6.53
CA LEU A 211 -31.35 -14.74 5.94
C LEU A 211 -31.21 -13.98 4.62
N SER A 212 -30.36 -12.95 4.57
CA SER A 212 -30.20 -12.12 3.37
C SER A 212 -29.22 -12.73 2.36
N GLY A 213 -28.33 -13.62 2.80
CA GLY A 213 -27.23 -14.13 1.98
C GLY A 213 -26.05 -13.16 1.83
N GLU A 214 -26.19 -11.92 2.32
CA GLU A 214 -25.16 -10.88 2.33
C GLU A 214 -23.87 -11.39 2.96
N VAL A 215 -22.74 -11.07 2.32
CA VAL A 215 -21.41 -11.48 2.78
C VAL A 215 -20.62 -10.26 3.20
N GLN A 216 -20.14 -10.31 4.44
CA GLN A 216 -19.29 -9.29 5.02
C GLN A 216 -17.86 -9.84 5.13
N LEU A 217 -16.91 -9.14 4.52
CA LEU A 217 -15.48 -9.40 4.66
C LEU A 217 -14.87 -8.35 5.56
N ARG A 218 -14.10 -8.80 6.55
CA ARG A 218 -13.38 -7.91 7.47
C ARG A 218 -11.89 -7.98 7.18
N PHE A 219 -11.25 -6.82 7.16
CA PHE A 219 -9.79 -6.67 7.13
C PHE A 219 -9.42 -5.83 8.35
N ALA A 220 -8.32 -6.17 9.04
CA ALA A 220 -7.96 -5.47 10.26
C ALA A 220 -6.45 -5.37 10.47
N SER A 221 -5.97 -4.18 10.81
CA SER A 221 -4.57 -3.97 11.21
C SER A 221 -4.50 -3.21 12.53
N ILE A 222 -3.45 -3.47 13.32
CA ILE A 222 -3.22 -2.76 14.59
C ILE A 222 -2.14 -1.71 14.39
N LEU A 223 -2.45 -0.46 14.71
CA LEU A 223 -1.51 0.65 14.75
C LEU A 223 -1.13 0.98 16.19
N GLY A 224 0.12 1.37 16.39
CA GLY A 224 0.58 1.93 17.66
C GLY A 224 0.45 3.45 17.68
N GLY A 225 0.07 4.00 18.83
CA GLY A 225 0.09 5.43 19.12
C GLY A 225 1.50 6.03 19.15
N ASP A 226 1.57 7.34 19.37
CA ASP A 226 2.83 8.08 19.43
C ASP A 226 3.74 7.62 20.60
N LYS A 227 5.02 7.99 20.52
CA LYS A 227 6.08 7.59 21.45
C LYS A 227 5.65 7.70 22.91
N GLY A 228 5.59 6.55 23.58
CA GLY A 228 5.39 6.45 25.03
C GLY A 228 3.97 6.09 25.45
N THR A 229 3.00 6.05 24.54
CA THR A 229 1.68 5.48 24.83
C THR A 229 1.67 4.00 24.43
N THR A 230 1.07 3.16 25.27
CA THR A 230 0.74 1.76 24.93
C THR A 230 -0.59 1.66 24.20
N GLU A 231 -1.12 2.80 23.74
CA GLU A 231 -2.41 2.89 23.09
C GLU A 231 -2.30 2.28 21.70
N LEU A 232 -3.06 1.21 21.49
CA LEU A 232 -3.19 0.54 20.22
C LEU A 232 -4.56 0.90 19.64
N VAL A 233 -4.60 1.05 18.32
CA VAL A 233 -5.83 1.31 17.57
C VAL A 233 -5.99 0.25 16.51
N GLN A 234 -7.17 -0.34 16.44
CA GLN A 234 -7.57 -1.23 15.37
C GLN A 234 -8.10 -0.41 14.21
N CYS A 235 -7.50 -0.57 13.03
CA CYS A 235 -8.09 -0.16 11.77
C CYS A 235 -8.96 -1.30 11.27
N GLY A 236 -10.28 -1.14 11.36
CA GLY A 236 -11.25 -2.11 10.86
C GLY A 236 -11.78 -1.67 9.51
N ILE A 237 -11.62 -2.51 8.49
CA ILE A 237 -12.19 -2.30 7.16
C ILE A 237 -13.26 -3.35 6.93
N VAL A 238 -14.42 -2.91 6.48
CA VAL A 238 -15.57 -3.75 6.15
C VAL A 238 -15.87 -3.62 4.68
N VAL A 239 -15.98 -4.76 4.00
CA VAL A 239 -16.47 -4.86 2.63
C VAL A 239 -17.74 -5.70 2.67
N THR A 240 -18.84 -5.13 2.20
CA THR A 240 -20.14 -5.80 2.17
C THR A 240 -20.52 -6.11 0.74
N CYS A 241 -20.92 -7.35 0.53
CA CYS A 241 -21.24 -7.92 -0.77
C CYS A 241 -22.65 -8.52 -0.75
N ASP A 242 -23.47 -8.20 -1.75
CA ASP A 242 -24.81 -8.74 -1.93
C ASP A 242 -24.92 -9.56 -3.23
N GLY A 243 -25.98 -10.34 -3.36
CA GLY A 243 -26.32 -11.09 -4.57
C GLY A 243 -27.19 -10.28 -5.51
N SER A 244 -26.79 -10.17 -6.77
CA SER A 244 -27.62 -9.58 -7.81
C SER A 244 -28.75 -10.51 -8.26
N LYS A 245 -29.71 -9.97 -9.01
CA LYS A 245 -30.77 -10.76 -9.66
C LYS A 245 -30.24 -11.79 -10.66
N THR A 246 -29.03 -11.61 -11.17
CA THR A 246 -28.36 -12.54 -12.10
C THR A 246 -27.51 -13.59 -11.38
N GLY A 247 -27.43 -13.54 -10.04
CA GLY A 247 -26.63 -14.46 -9.23
C GLY A 247 -25.15 -14.04 -9.08
N GLU A 248 -24.75 -12.94 -9.72
CA GLU A 248 -23.42 -12.35 -9.55
C GLU A 248 -23.35 -11.53 -8.27
N MET A 249 -22.19 -11.53 -7.61
CA MET A 249 -21.91 -10.75 -6.42
C MET A 249 -21.73 -9.28 -6.79
N GLN A 250 -22.22 -8.39 -5.94
CA GLN A 250 -22.03 -6.95 -6.07
C GLN A 250 -21.53 -6.38 -4.75
N VAL A 251 -20.57 -5.46 -4.80
CA VAL A 251 -20.07 -4.77 -3.61
C VAL A 251 -20.95 -3.56 -3.34
N THR A 252 -21.51 -3.50 -2.13
CA THR A 252 -22.48 -2.48 -1.70
C THR A 252 -21.90 -1.53 -0.66
N GLU A 253 -20.90 -1.96 0.10
CA GLU A 253 -20.23 -1.13 1.10
C GLU A 253 -18.73 -1.41 1.09
N VAL A 254 -17.94 -0.34 1.22
CA VAL A 254 -16.50 -0.40 1.50
C VAL A 254 -16.20 0.73 2.48
N SER A 255 -15.98 0.39 3.75
CA SER A 255 -15.83 1.36 4.83
C SER A 255 -14.62 1.06 5.72
N LEU A 256 -13.95 2.11 6.20
CA LEU A 256 -12.86 2.06 7.18
C LEU A 256 -13.31 2.75 8.46
N GLN A 257 -13.02 2.14 9.60
CA GLN A 257 -13.29 2.65 10.93
C GLN A 257 -12.07 2.43 11.84
N LEU A 258 -11.95 3.28 12.87
CA LEU A 258 -10.91 3.17 13.88
C LEU A 258 -11.53 2.89 15.24
N GLU A 259 -11.07 1.85 15.91
CA GLU A 259 -11.52 1.42 17.23
C GLU A 259 -10.33 1.34 18.19
N ASP A 260 -10.53 1.70 19.46
CA ASP A 260 -9.57 1.36 20.51
C ASP A 260 -9.66 -0.13 20.88
N MET A 261 -8.77 -0.58 21.76
CA MET A 261 -8.75 -1.99 22.19
C MET A 261 -9.96 -2.40 23.07
N ASP A 262 -10.77 -1.44 23.51
CA ASP A 262 -12.03 -1.67 24.22
C ASP A 262 -13.24 -1.74 23.25
N GLY A 263 -13.01 -1.60 21.93
CA GLY A 263 -14.03 -1.63 20.89
C GLY A 263 -14.80 -0.31 20.74
N VAL A 264 -14.30 0.79 21.33
CA VAL A 264 -14.92 2.11 21.21
C VAL A 264 -14.40 2.79 19.94
N HIS A 265 -15.33 3.28 19.13
CA HIS A 265 -14.98 4.00 17.90
C HIS A 265 -14.30 5.33 18.25
N LEU A 266 -13.13 5.56 17.65
CA LEU A 266 -12.41 6.82 17.83
C LEU A 266 -13.16 7.94 17.11
N MET A 267 -13.27 9.11 17.75
CA MET A 267 -13.77 10.31 17.10
C MET A 267 -12.69 10.92 16.20
N GLY A 268 -13.08 11.61 15.13
CA GLY A 268 -12.12 12.21 14.19
C GLY A 268 -11.10 13.13 14.86
N ARG A 269 -11.46 13.84 15.94
CA ARG A 269 -10.52 14.70 16.69
C ARG A 269 -9.41 13.98 17.45
N ARG A 270 -9.51 12.65 17.63
CA ARG A 270 -8.57 11.81 18.41
C ARG A 270 -7.65 10.98 17.51
N VAL A 271 -7.68 11.20 16.20
CA VAL A 271 -6.90 10.43 15.22
C VAL A 271 -5.47 10.97 15.04
N TRP A 272 -5.18 12.15 15.59
CA TRP A 272 -3.91 12.86 15.48
C TRP A 272 -3.53 13.54 16.79
#